data_AF-A0AAV8Y583-F1
#
_entry.id   AF-A0AAV8Y583-F1
#
_cell.length_a   1.000
_cell.length_b   1.000
_cell.length_c   1.000
_cell.angle_alpha   90.00
_cell.angle_beta   90.00
_cell.angle_gamma   90.00
#
_symmetry.space_group_name_H-M   'P 1'
#
loop_
_entity.id
_entity.type
_entity.pdbx_description
1 polymer ?
#
loop_
_entity_poly.entity_id
_entity_poly.type
_entity_poly.pdbx_seq_one_letter_code
_entity_poly.pdbx_strand_id
1 'polypeptide(L)'
;MIIETEARSSVVQLGAKIVCVKLREQITTCGIVKDPSKQRADKGKPLGFSRAAELPERDKTNVTKIWGERLIQFASENLVTEILIHPVVSTLAQCMRNLLSSFTRHRHIIHAGYTFAVNGSWALQDGTFSLADFSEAFQELEVQRVIRAYENGISLDIHCSPEGDWFRLPKESFAKACKVRVNPTDVLTTGSPAISEFVGYISPFLVPTSLENLLESSDVVGNIRFSRPTLRCRPFGINGFNMLLDGGYSRKACFWDFVRHLDRLDAVLMTRLNNSNVGGISSVLRRKKQDAVYPQIGHFFCNIQERKAILSPDGDKDKDPLLINLLDEGQEIISNLRHLNLHPQVCYRDSEPINLYHKVGHGTLDMYVLSPAKDSKEVREFLQRWNQSDQKLFASSKSSREFTFPYRT
;
A
#
# COMPACT_ATOMS: atom_id res chain seq x y z
N MET A 1 15.53 12.32 9.82
CA MET A 1 15.06 12.94 8.57
C MET A 1 16.10 12.73 7.46
N ILE A 2 17.41 13.02 7.56
CA ILE A 2 18.39 12.73 6.47
C ILE A 2 18.38 11.28 5.95
N ILE A 3 18.42 10.27 6.82
CA ILE A 3 18.34 8.86 6.38
C ILE A 3 17.00 8.58 5.68
N GLU A 4 15.92 9.19 6.16
CA GLU A 4 14.60 9.06 5.54
C GLU A 4 14.56 9.78 4.18
N THR A 5 15.11 10.99 4.07
CA THR A 5 15.22 11.77 2.83
C THR A 5 16.09 11.08 1.78
N GLU A 6 17.27 10.58 2.15
CA GLU A 6 18.17 9.85 1.24
C GLU A 6 17.57 8.49 0.84
N ALA A 7 16.93 7.78 1.78
CA ALA A 7 16.21 6.55 1.47
C ALA A 7 15.00 6.81 0.57
N ARG A 8 14.22 7.88 0.81
CA ARG A 8 13.11 8.29 -0.06
C ARG A 8 13.63 8.62 -1.45
N SER A 9 14.68 9.42 -1.58
CA SER A 9 15.29 9.73 -2.89
C SER A 9 15.67 8.46 -3.66
N SER A 10 16.26 7.48 -2.97
CA SER A 10 16.60 6.18 -3.56
C SER A 10 15.36 5.40 -3.98
N VAL A 11 14.31 5.43 -3.15
CA VAL A 11 13.03 4.80 -3.41
C VAL A 11 12.28 5.46 -4.58
N VAL A 12 12.39 6.77 -4.75
CA VAL A 12 11.84 7.50 -5.90
C VAL A 12 12.47 7.02 -7.20
N GLN A 13 13.80 6.94 -7.25
CA GLN A 13 14.52 6.48 -8.44
C GLN A 13 14.20 5.02 -8.78
N LEU A 14 13.89 4.22 -7.77
CA LEU A 14 13.81 2.77 -7.85
C LEU A 14 12.41 2.20 -7.59
N GLY A 15 11.38 3.03 -7.47
CA GLY A 15 9.97 2.62 -7.34
C GLY A 15 9.64 1.59 -6.24
N ALA A 16 10.44 1.49 -5.18
CA ALA A 16 10.35 0.43 -4.16
C ALA A 16 9.58 0.87 -2.89
N LYS A 17 9.52 0.01 -1.86
CA LYS A 17 9.00 0.37 -0.52
C LYS A 17 9.98 -0.08 0.54
N ILE A 18 10.38 0.81 1.44
CA ILE A 18 11.30 0.48 2.54
C ILE A 18 10.72 0.92 3.86
N VAL A 19 10.73 0.00 4.83
CA VAL A 19 10.57 0.32 6.24
C VAL A 19 11.79 -0.17 7.00
N CYS A 20 12.56 0.75 7.56
CA CYS A 20 13.70 0.44 8.41
C CYS A 20 13.29 0.62 9.87
N VAL A 21 13.37 -0.45 10.63
CA VAL A 21 13.18 -0.48 12.08
C VAL A 21 14.56 -0.56 12.71
N LYS A 22 14.96 0.49 13.42
CA LYS A 22 16.27 0.57 14.08
C LYS A 22 16.08 0.60 15.59
N LEU A 23 16.74 -0.33 16.25
CA LEU A 23 16.78 -0.50 17.69
C LEU A 23 18.17 -0.18 18.20
N ARG A 24 18.26 0.77 19.13
CA ARG A 24 19.50 1.08 19.84
C ARG A 24 19.34 0.73 21.31
N GLU A 25 20.31 0.00 21.84
CA GLU A 25 20.43 -0.29 23.26
C GLU A 25 21.86 0.01 23.72
N GLN A 26 22.03 0.46 24.97
CA GLN A 26 22.94 -0.18 25.94
C GLN A 26 22.92 0.53 27.31
N ILE A 27 22.76 -0.26 28.38
CA ILE A 27 23.67 -0.47 29.52
C ILE A 27 22.82 -1.17 30.60
N THR A 28 23.03 -2.48 30.76
CA THR A 28 22.54 -3.18 31.96
C THR A 28 23.54 -2.94 33.08
N THR A 29 23.35 -1.87 33.85
CA THR A 29 23.79 -1.83 35.24
C THR A 29 22.58 -2.13 36.12
N CYS A 30 22.46 -3.40 36.53
CA CYS A 30 22.18 -3.81 37.92
C CYS A 30 22.00 -5.34 38.04
N GLY A 31 23.02 -6.00 38.60
CA GLY A 31 22.94 -7.09 39.59
C GLY A 31 22.40 -8.47 39.18
N ILE A 32 23.30 -9.46 39.04
CA ILE A 32 23.62 -10.48 40.07
C ILE A 32 24.80 -11.36 39.59
N VAL A 33 25.82 -11.40 40.45
CA VAL A 33 27.06 -12.22 40.57
C VAL A 33 27.20 -13.51 39.74
N LYS A 34 28.35 -13.68 39.06
CA LYS A 34 29.22 -14.88 39.13
C LYS A 34 30.64 -14.67 38.55
N ASP A 35 31.60 -14.68 39.48
CA ASP A 35 33.01 -15.17 39.47
C ASP A 35 34.01 -14.74 38.36
N PRO A 36 35.17 -14.12 38.71
CA PRO A 36 36.18 -13.68 37.75
C PRO A 36 37.31 -14.72 37.58
N SER A 37 37.24 -15.55 36.55
CA SER A 37 38.43 -16.25 36.04
C SER A 37 38.24 -16.72 34.60
N LYS A 38 38.61 -15.85 33.65
CA LYS A 38 39.23 -16.12 32.34
C LYS A 38 39.17 -14.88 31.45
N GLN A 39 40.19 -14.04 31.55
CA GLN A 39 40.59 -13.20 30.42
C GLN A 39 41.28 -14.11 29.39
N ARG A 40 40.80 -14.09 28.14
CA ARG A 40 41.69 -14.27 26.98
C ARG A 40 41.21 -13.36 25.87
N ALA A 41 42.13 -12.50 25.45
CA ALA A 41 42.03 -11.63 24.30
C ALA A 41 41.82 -12.43 23.02
N ASP A 42 40.97 -11.94 22.12
CA ASP A 42 41.20 -12.17 20.70
C ASP A 42 40.98 -10.88 19.90
N LYS A 43 41.93 -10.66 18.99
CA LYS A 43 42.13 -9.44 18.22
C LYS A 43 41.26 -9.47 16.96
N GLY A 44 40.75 -8.29 16.61
CA GLY A 44 40.38 -7.83 15.26
C GLY A 44 39.97 -8.87 14.21
N LYS A 45 38.68 -8.93 13.90
CA LYS A 45 38.17 -9.31 12.58
C LYS A 45 37.12 -8.29 12.13
N PRO A 46 37.09 -7.91 10.84
CA PRO A 46 36.03 -7.05 10.32
C PRO A 46 34.69 -7.80 10.40
N LEU A 47 33.72 -7.20 11.09
CA LEU A 47 32.37 -7.73 11.23
C LEU A 47 31.63 -7.55 9.89
N GLY A 48 31.53 -8.64 9.13
CA GLY A 48 30.82 -8.68 7.87
C GLY A 48 29.29 -8.64 8.06
N PHE A 49 28.61 -8.02 7.09
CA PHE A 49 27.16 -8.13 6.93
C PHE A 49 26.76 -9.61 6.78
N SER A 50 25.90 -10.10 7.67
CA SER A 50 25.32 -11.43 7.51
C SER A 50 24.34 -11.42 6.32
N ARG A 51 24.50 -12.43 5.46
CA ARG A 51 23.75 -12.68 4.22
C ARG A 51 22.23 -12.56 4.44
N ALA A 52 21.53 -11.89 3.52
CA ALA A 52 20.07 -11.83 3.48
C ALA A 52 19.48 -13.24 3.68
N ALA A 53 18.73 -13.43 4.75
CA ALA A 53 18.04 -14.69 5.00
C ALA A 53 16.77 -14.72 4.15
N GLU A 54 16.70 -15.63 3.18
CA GLU A 54 15.41 -16.08 2.68
C GLU A 54 14.71 -16.81 3.83
N LEU A 55 13.44 -16.46 4.08
CA LEU A 55 12.62 -17.09 5.11
C LEU A 55 12.64 -18.63 4.90
N PRO A 56 12.81 -19.44 5.97
CA PRO A 56 12.88 -20.89 5.84
C PRO A 56 11.58 -21.44 5.25
N GLU A 57 11.72 -22.37 4.30
CA GLU A 57 10.61 -23.17 3.76
C GLU A 57 9.85 -23.83 4.92
N ARG A 58 8.68 -23.31 5.26
CA ARG A 58 7.70 -24.02 6.08
C ARG A 58 6.63 -24.59 5.15
N ASP A 59 6.49 -25.90 5.25
CA ASP A 59 5.49 -26.81 4.71
C ASP A 59 4.74 -26.43 3.41
N LYS A 60 4.89 -27.34 2.45
CA LYS A 60 4.24 -27.34 1.14
C LYS A 60 2.73 -27.56 1.27
N THR A 61 1.99 -26.52 1.65
CA THR A 61 0.55 -26.36 1.39
C THR A 61 0.21 -24.87 1.24
N ASN A 62 0.07 -24.43 -0.02
CA ASN A 62 -0.54 -23.15 -0.44
C ASN A 62 -0.02 -21.84 0.18
N VAL A 63 1.29 -21.58 0.10
CA VAL A 63 1.82 -20.21 0.27
C VAL A 63 2.34 -19.71 -1.07
N THR A 64 1.63 -18.75 -1.66
CA THR A 64 2.09 -17.99 -2.82
C THR A 64 3.45 -17.38 -2.51
N LYS A 65 4.46 -17.66 -3.34
CA LYS A 65 5.75 -16.96 -3.36
C LYS A 65 5.47 -15.46 -3.45
N ILE A 66 5.68 -14.71 -2.36
CA ILE A 66 5.48 -13.25 -2.33
C ILE A 66 6.69 -12.63 -3.02
N TRP A 67 6.49 -12.14 -4.25
CA TRP A 67 7.57 -11.60 -5.06
C TRP A 67 8.13 -10.32 -4.44
N GLY A 68 9.44 -10.24 -4.27
CA GLY A 68 10.16 -9.01 -3.93
C GLY A 68 10.13 -8.57 -2.46
N GLU A 69 9.43 -9.27 -1.56
CA GLU A 69 9.52 -9.04 -0.12
C GLU A 69 10.88 -9.50 0.42
N ARG A 70 11.55 -8.67 1.22
CA ARG A 70 12.79 -9.03 1.91
C ARG A 70 12.83 -8.48 3.32
N LEU A 71 13.42 -9.25 4.23
CA LEU A 71 13.75 -8.85 5.58
C LEU A 71 15.26 -8.98 5.76
N ILE A 72 15.96 -7.86 5.95
CA ILE A 72 17.39 -7.83 6.25
C ILE A 72 17.54 -7.52 7.73
N GLN A 73 18.21 -8.40 8.46
CA GLN A 73 18.40 -8.23 9.90
C GLN A 73 19.89 -8.08 10.22
N PHE A 74 20.18 -7.17 11.13
CA PHE A 74 21.48 -6.99 11.72
C PHE A 74 21.31 -6.89 13.23
N ALA A 75 22.14 -7.62 13.98
CA ALA A 75 22.17 -7.54 15.42
C ALA A 75 23.61 -7.51 15.91
N SER A 76 23.85 -6.62 16.85
CA SER A 76 25.09 -6.47 17.60
C SER A 76 24.72 -6.11 19.03
N GLU A 77 25.70 -6.03 19.92
CA GLU A 77 25.47 -5.69 21.32
C GLU A 77 24.84 -4.30 21.53
N ASN A 78 24.98 -3.39 20.57
CA ASN A 78 24.56 -1.97 20.67
C ASN A 78 23.42 -1.60 19.71
N LEU A 79 23.17 -2.45 18.71
CA LEU A 79 22.33 -2.10 17.58
C LEU A 79 21.65 -3.36 17.06
N VAL A 80 20.33 -3.30 16.98
CA VAL A 80 19.51 -4.22 16.21
C VAL A 80 18.84 -3.42 15.10
N THR A 81 18.86 -3.92 13.88
CA THR A 81 18.24 -3.25 12.73
C THR A 81 17.49 -4.30 11.92
N GLU A 82 16.25 -3.99 11.58
CA GLU A 82 15.43 -4.77 10.66
C GLU A 82 15.05 -3.87 9.48
N ILE A 83 15.36 -4.28 8.26
CA ILE A 83 15.01 -3.55 7.05
C ILE A 83 14.03 -4.42 6.28
N LEU A 84 12.81 -3.90 6.15
CA LEU A 84 11.74 -4.50 5.38
C LEU A 84 11.70 -3.83 4.01
N ILE A 85 11.82 -4.63 2.97
CA ILE A 85 11.71 -4.19 1.58
C ILE A 85 10.47 -4.86 0.99
N HIS A 86 9.57 -4.05 0.42
CA HIS A 86 8.25 -4.47 -0.02
C HIS A 86 7.53 -5.37 1.00
N PRO A 87 7.36 -4.96 2.27
CA PRO A 87 6.64 -5.80 3.22
C PRO A 87 5.16 -5.95 2.84
N VAL A 88 4.58 -7.10 3.17
CA VAL A 88 3.13 -7.25 3.34
C VAL A 88 2.68 -6.74 4.71
N VAL A 89 1.37 -6.50 4.87
CA VAL A 89 0.78 -5.98 6.12
C VAL A 89 1.12 -6.86 7.32
N SER A 90 1.01 -8.19 7.16
CA SER A 90 1.26 -9.14 8.25
C SER A 90 2.72 -9.12 8.74
N THR A 91 3.68 -9.08 7.83
CA THR A 91 5.12 -8.98 8.14
C THR A 91 5.41 -7.69 8.88
N LEU A 92 4.95 -6.55 8.37
CA LEU A 92 5.18 -5.27 9.03
C LEU A 92 4.55 -5.25 10.42
N ALA A 93 3.29 -5.68 10.55
CA ALA A 93 2.60 -5.71 11.84
C ALA A 93 3.33 -6.59 12.86
N GLN A 94 3.87 -7.74 12.43
CA GLN A 94 4.65 -8.60 13.31
C GLN A 94 5.99 -7.95 13.73
N CYS A 95 6.72 -7.35 12.80
CA CYS A 95 7.95 -6.61 13.12
C CYS A 95 7.67 -5.44 14.07
N MET A 96 6.56 -4.72 13.88
CA MET A 96 6.14 -3.65 14.80
C MET A 96 5.83 -4.18 16.20
N ARG A 97 5.08 -5.30 16.32
CA ARG A 97 4.84 -5.92 17.62
C ARG A 97 6.15 -6.35 18.30
N ASN A 98 7.03 -7.03 17.57
CA ASN A 98 8.33 -7.48 18.08
C ASN A 98 9.20 -6.30 18.56
N LEU A 99 9.24 -5.23 17.77
CA LEU A 99 9.90 -3.98 18.11
C LEU A 99 9.37 -3.42 19.43
N LEU A 100 8.04 -3.31 19.54
CA LEU A 100 7.37 -2.71 20.67
C LEU A 100 7.50 -3.54 21.95
N SER A 101 7.54 -4.87 21.83
CA SER A 101 7.74 -5.82 22.93
C SER A 101 9.22 -6.12 23.23
N SER A 102 10.18 -5.46 22.56
CA SER A 102 11.61 -5.66 22.83
C SER A 102 12.07 -4.93 24.10
N PHE A 103 13.14 -5.39 24.74
CA PHE A 103 13.70 -4.74 25.94
C PHE A 103 14.53 -3.48 25.66
N THR A 104 14.56 -3.05 24.40
CA THR A 104 15.35 -1.89 23.96
C THR A 104 14.72 -0.57 24.39
N ARG A 105 15.58 0.38 24.79
CA ARG A 105 15.14 1.70 25.27
C ARG A 105 14.98 2.74 24.15
N HIS A 106 15.82 2.70 23.11
CA HIS A 106 15.79 3.69 22.04
C HIS A 106 15.35 3.03 20.74
N ARG A 107 14.18 3.41 20.25
CA ARG A 107 13.53 2.79 19.10
C ARG A 107 13.33 3.84 18.03
N HIS A 108 13.71 3.50 16.81
CA HIS A 108 13.52 4.33 15.63
C HIS A 108 12.76 3.51 14.58
N ILE A 109 11.74 4.12 14.01
CA ILE A 109 11.02 3.59 12.86
C ILE A 109 11.20 4.59 11.73
N ILE A 110 11.62 4.13 10.57
CA ILE A 110 11.85 4.95 9.39
C ILE A 110 11.05 4.35 8.24
N HIS A 111 10.03 5.06 7.79
CA HIS A 111 9.26 4.71 6.60
C HIS A 111 9.70 5.58 5.42
N ALA A 112 10.31 4.95 4.44
CA ALA A 112 10.73 5.55 3.17
C ALA A 112 10.03 4.77 2.03
N GLY A 113 8.73 4.96 1.91
CA GLY A 113 7.90 4.28 0.92
C GLY A 113 6.70 5.12 0.53
N TYR A 114 5.84 4.55 -0.31
CA TYR A 114 4.63 5.22 -0.74
C TYR A 114 3.68 5.49 0.44
N THR A 115 3.10 6.69 0.49
CA THR A 115 2.18 7.13 1.53
C THR A 115 0.93 7.72 0.90
N PHE A 116 -0.25 7.35 1.38
CA PHE A 116 -1.49 8.01 0.95
C PHE A 116 -1.56 9.41 1.53
N ALA A 117 -1.60 10.43 0.67
CA ALA A 117 -1.51 11.84 1.08
C ALA A 117 -2.61 12.25 2.07
N VAL A 118 -3.79 11.64 1.95
CA VAL A 118 -4.97 12.08 2.70
C VAL A 118 -4.93 11.65 4.18
N ASN A 119 -4.57 10.39 4.45
CA ASN A 119 -4.61 9.82 5.80
C ASN A 119 -3.23 9.44 6.34
N GLY A 120 -2.18 9.55 5.51
CA GLY A 120 -0.81 9.22 5.90
C GLY A 120 -0.55 7.73 5.97
N SER A 121 -1.51 6.88 5.61
CA SER A 121 -1.32 5.43 5.68
C SER A 121 -0.19 5.00 4.74
N TRP A 122 0.69 4.17 5.26
CA TRP A 122 1.80 3.57 4.53
C TRP A 122 1.24 2.52 3.58
N ALA A 123 1.56 2.64 2.29
CA ALA A 123 1.10 1.70 1.30
C ALA A 123 2.04 0.48 1.30
N LEU A 124 1.52 -0.72 1.52
CA LEU A 124 2.27 -1.99 1.51
C LEU A 124 1.90 -2.83 0.27
N GLN A 125 2.40 -4.06 0.14
CA GLN A 125 2.13 -4.89 -1.06
C GLN A 125 0.65 -5.26 -1.23
N ASP A 126 -0.02 -5.60 -0.12
CA ASP A 126 -1.34 -6.22 -0.06
C ASP A 126 -2.37 -5.40 0.74
N GLY A 127 -1.94 -4.30 1.36
CA GLY A 127 -2.83 -3.38 2.05
C GLY A 127 -2.11 -2.14 2.55
N THR A 128 -2.74 -1.43 3.49
CA THR A 128 -2.19 -0.23 4.10
C THR A 128 -1.88 -0.43 5.58
N PHE A 129 -0.93 0.32 6.11
CA PHE A 129 -0.66 0.41 7.53
C PHE A 129 -0.80 1.85 8.00
N SER A 130 -1.77 2.09 8.87
CA SER A 130 -2.21 3.40 9.34
C SER A 130 -1.77 3.68 10.78
N LEU A 131 -1.99 4.91 11.25
CA LEU A 131 -1.85 5.23 12.67
C LEU A 131 -2.73 4.36 13.56
N ALA A 132 -3.93 3.97 13.10
CA ALA A 132 -4.83 3.13 13.87
C ALA A 132 -4.25 1.72 14.04
N ASP A 133 -3.72 1.12 12.97
CA ASP A 133 -3.06 -0.19 13.02
C ASP A 133 -1.82 -0.16 13.93
N PHE A 134 -1.07 0.94 13.88
CA PHE A 134 0.06 1.17 14.78
C PHE A 134 -0.39 1.28 16.25
N SER A 135 -1.48 1.99 16.51
CA SER A 135 -2.04 2.18 17.85
C SER A 135 -2.61 0.88 18.42
N GLU A 136 -3.17 0.02 17.57
CA GLU A 136 -3.63 -1.33 17.95
C GLU A 136 -2.46 -2.20 18.42
N ALA A 137 -1.29 -2.12 17.77
CA ALA A 137 -0.11 -2.86 18.21
C ALA A 137 0.34 -2.51 19.64
N PHE A 138 0.00 -1.32 20.16
CA PHE A 138 0.25 -0.97 21.56
C PHE A 138 -0.71 -1.65 22.53
N GLN A 139 -1.88 -2.11 22.09
CA GLN A 139 -2.89 -2.73 22.96
C GLN A 139 -2.54 -4.19 23.28
N GLU A 140 -1.59 -4.78 22.54
CA GLU A 140 -1.09 -6.14 22.77
C GLU A 140 -0.53 -6.32 24.18
N LEU A 141 -0.87 -7.45 24.80
CA LEU A 141 -0.54 -7.72 26.21
C LEU A 141 0.97 -7.68 26.47
N GLU A 142 1.77 -8.29 25.59
CA GLU A 142 3.23 -8.30 25.73
C GLU A 142 3.85 -6.90 25.59
N VAL A 143 3.29 -6.07 24.69
CA VAL A 143 3.73 -4.69 24.51
C VAL A 143 3.40 -3.86 25.76
N GLN A 144 2.18 -3.98 26.28
CA GLN A 144 1.76 -3.32 27.52
C GLN A 144 2.64 -3.70 28.72
N ARG A 145 3.00 -4.99 28.84
CA ARG A 145 3.87 -5.48 29.92
C ARG A 145 5.24 -4.80 29.88
N VAL A 146 5.87 -4.73 28.71
CA VAL A 146 7.19 -4.11 28.54
C VAL A 146 7.14 -2.60 28.78
N ILE A 147 6.15 -1.91 28.21
CA ILE A 147 6.00 -0.47 28.40
C ILE A 147 5.81 -0.10 29.87
N ARG A 148 5.02 -0.87 30.62
CA ARG A 148 4.85 -0.66 32.06
C ARG A 148 6.11 -0.97 32.87
N ALA A 149 6.85 -2.01 32.51
CA ALA A 149 8.08 -2.37 33.20
C ALA A 149 9.19 -1.32 33.06
N TYR A 150 9.20 -0.57 31.95
CA TYR A 150 10.17 0.48 31.65
C TYR A 150 9.49 1.83 31.40
N GLU A 151 8.48 2.16 32.21
CA GLU A 151 7.73 3.41 32.07
C GLU A 151 8.66 4.63 32.05
N ASN A 152 8.47 5.53 31.10
CA ASN A 152 9.32 6.71 30.82
C ASN A 152 10.78 6.40 30.43
N GLY A 153 11.19 5.14 30.43
CA GLY A 153 12.52 4.67 30.04
C GLY A 153 12.67 4.37 28.55
N ILE A 154 11.55 4.25 27.83
CA ILE A 154 11.51 3.97 26.39
C ILE A 154 11.33 5.29 25.62
N SER A 155 12.13 5.49 24.58
CA SER A 155 11.93 6.53 23.57
C SER A 155 11.66 5.89 22.21
N LEU A 156 10.72 6.47 21.49
CA LEU A 156 10.28 5.99 20.18
C LEU A 156 10.19 7.16 19.20
N ASP A 157 11.07 7.13 18.20
CA ASP A 157 11.11 8.13 17.15
C ASP A 157 10.60 7.54 15.84
N ILE A 158 9.59 8.15 15.26
CA ILE A 158 9.06 7.76 13.95
C ILE A 158 9.45 8.81 12.92
N HIS A 159 10.06 8.35 11.83
CA HIS A 159 10.40 9.14 10.66
C HIS A 159 9.52 8.68 9.50
N CYS A 160 8.65 9.54 9.01
CA CYS A 160 7.73 9.23 7.92
C CYS A 160 7.23 10.52 7.26
N SER A 161 6.45 10.38 6.19
CA SER A 161 5.76 11.50 5.55
C SER A 161 5.04 12.37 6.60
N PRO A 162 5.11 13.71 6.50
CA PRO A 162 4.37 14.60 7.39
C PRO A 162 2.85 14.56 7.15
N GLU A 163 2.41 13.93 6.05
CA GLU A 163 1.02 13.82 5.66
C GLU A 163 0.18 12.94 6.59
N GLY A 164 -1.11 13.25 6.66
CA GLY A 164 -2.10 12.42 7.36
C GLY A 164 -2.07 12.53 8.88
N ASP A 165 -2.42 11.45 9.57
CA ASP A 165 -2.70 11.48 11.01
C ASP A 165 -1.46 11.31 11.91
N TRP A 166 -0.28 10.97 11.37
CA TRP A 166 0.90 10.60 12.18
C TRP A 166 1.34 11.67 13.18
N PHE A 167 1.13 12.96 12.90
CA PHE A 167 1.42 14.05 13.84
C PHE A 167 0.63 13.95 15.16
N ARG A 168 -0.45 13.16 15.20
CA ARG A 168 -1.27 12.92 16.39
C ARG A 168 -0.68 11.86 17.31
N LEU A 169 0.25 11.05 16.84
CA LEU A 169 0.85 9.95 17.60
C LEU A 169 1.35 10.35 18.99
N PRO A 170 2.05 11.50 19.20
CA PRO A 170 2.49 11.89 20.54
C PRO A 170 1.34 12.24 21.50
N LYS A 171 0.12 12.40 21.00
CA LYS A 171 -1.10 12.69 21.79
C LYS A 171 -1.86 11.43 22.18
N GLU A 172 -1.49 10.26 21.67
CA GLU A 172 -2.13 9.00 22.00
C GLU A 172 -1.90 8.60 23.46
N SER A 173 -2.82 7.83 24.04
CA SER A 173 -2.79 7.48 25.47
C SER A 173 -1.53 6.72 25.87
N PHE A 174 -1.07 5.79 25.00
CA PHE A 174 0.15 5.02 25.21
C PHE A 174 1.44 5.87 25.11
N ALA A 175 1.39 7.01 24.41
CA ALA A 175 2.51 7.93 24.30
C ALA A 175 2.82 8.66 25.63
N LYS A 176 1.99 8.49 26.67
CA LYS A 176 2.31 8.98 28.02
C LYS A 176 3.36 8.12 28.73
N ALA A 177 3.40 6.82 28.43
CA ALA A 177 4.32 5.88 29.06
C ALA A 177 5.67 5.77 28.33
N CYS A 178 5.75 6.26 27.10
CA CYS A 178 6.94 6.26 26.25
C CYS A 178 7.23 7.69 25.75
N LYS A 179 8.49 8.07 25.59
CA LYS A 179 8.88 9.35 24.96
C LYS A 179 8.75 9.24 23.44
N VAL A 180 7.55 9.47 22.92
CA VAL A 180 7.25 9.36 21.48
C VAL A 180 7.49 10.68 20.75
N ARG A 181 8.22 10.66 19.64
CA ARG A 181 8.43 11.79 18.74
C ARG A 181 8.17 11.39 17.29
N VAL A 182 7.62 12.32 16.51
CA VAL A 182 7.42 12.16 15.07
C VAL A 182 8.27 13.18 14.36
N ASN A 183 9.05 12.73 13.38
CA ASN A 183 9.98 13.51 12.57
C ASN A 183 10.87 14.44 13.42
N PRO A 184 11.60 13.92 14.44
CA PRO A 184 12.52 14.75 15.21
C PRO A 184 13.63 15.33 14.31
N THR A 185 14.17 16.47 14.72
CA THR A 185 15.21 17.21 14.01
C THR A 185 16.43 16.34 13.71
N ASP A 186 17.03 16.55 12.55
CA ASP A 186 18.22 15.84 12.14
C ASP A 186 19.43 16.14 13.02
N VAL A 187 20.19 15.07 13.28
CA VAL A 187 21.45 15.11 14.04
C VAL A 187 22.64 14.80 13.13
N LEU A 188 22.38 14.22 11.95
CA LEU A 188 23.41 13.92 10.95
C LEU A 188 23.57 15.13 10.01
N THR A 189 24.66 15.17 9.25
CA THR A 189 24.87 16.13 8.16
C THR A 189 24.56 15.47 6.82
N THR A 190 23.98 16.23 5.89
CA THR A 190 23.73 15.78 4.51
C THR A 190 25.04 15.36 3.84
N GLY A 191 25.03 14.25 3.08
CA GLY A 191 26.23 13.76 2.39
C GLY A 191 27.20 13.00 3.28
N SER A 192 26.73 12.43 4.39
CA SER A 192 27.53 11.55 5.24
C SER A 192 27.93 10.27 4.48
N PRO A 193 29.22 9.90 4.43
CA PRO A 193 29.68 8.69 3.73
C PRO A 193 28.98 7.42 4.20
N ALA A 194 28.70 7.31 5.51
CA ALA A 194 28.01 6.16 6.07
C ALA A 194 26.56 6.01 5.56
N ILE A 195 25.87 7.12 5.28
CA ILE A 195 24.51 7.09 4.72
C ILE A 195 24.59 6.70 3.24
N SER A 196 25.55 7.25 2.49
CA SER A 196 25.77 6.87 1.09
C SER A 196 26.16 5.39 0.93
N GLU A 197 27.00 4.85 1.82
CA GLU A 197 27.33 3.42 1.85
C GLU A 197 26.11 2.56 2.20
N PHE A 198 25.30 2.98 3.17
CA PHE A 198 24.05 2.30 3.52
C PHE A 198 23.07 2.28 2.34
N VAL A 199 22.88 3.44 1.69
CA VAL A 199 22.07 3.57 0.47
C VAL A 199 22.61 2.67 -0.65
N GLY A 200 23.94 2.66 -0.85
CA GLY A 200 24.60 1.80 -1.82
C GLY A 200 24.40 0.30 -1.52
N TYR A 201 24.37 -0.08 -0.24
CA TYR A 201 24.09 -1.44 0.19
C TYR A 201 22.63 -1.85 -0.09
N ILE A 202 21.66 -0.97 0.19
CA ILE A 202 20.24 -1.30 0.00
C ILE A 202 19.81 -1.22 -1.47
N SER A 203 20.43 -0.36 -2.27
CA SER A 203 20.04 -0.04 -3.64
C SER A 203 19.82 -1.27 -4.55
N PRO A 204 20.66 -2.31 -4.54
CA PRO A 204 20.46 -3.49 -5.37
C PRO A 204 19.21 -4.31 -5.02
N PHE A 205 18.65 -4.13 -3.82
CA PHE A 205 17.43 -4.80 -3.37
C PHE A 205 16.16 -4.02 -3.72
N LEU A 206 16.30 -2.75 -4.07
CA LEU A 206 15.21 -1.86 -4.47
C LEU A 206 15.05 -1.93 -5.99
N VAL A 207 14.62 -3.06 -6.51
CA VAL A 207 14.35 -3.18 -7.95
C VAL A 207 12.84 -3.09 -8.16
N PRO A 208 12.33 -2.04 -8.83
CA PRO A 208 10.91 -1.94 -9.11
C PRO A 208 10.55 -3.01 -10.13
N THR A 209 9.49 -3.76 -9.87
CA THR A 209 8.97 -4.69 -10.88
C THR A 209 8.27 -3.89 -11.99
N SER A 210 8.59 -4.13 -13.26
CA SER A 210 7.88 -3.48 -14.36
C SER A 210 6.41 -3.89 -14.39
N LEU A 211 5.54 -3.08 -15.02
CA LEU A 211 4.15 -3.49 -15.22
C LEU A 211 4.05 -4.70 -16.14
N GLU A 212 4.96 -4.87 -17.10
CA GLU A 212 4.99 -6.07 -17.97
C GLU A 212 5.20 -7.34 -17.15
N ASN A 213 6.14 -7.32 -16.19
CA ASN A 213 6.41 -8.48 -15.34
C ASN A 213 5.32 -8.71 -14.28
N LEU A 214 4.66 -7.65 -13.79
CA LEU A 214 3.54 -7.81 -12.87
C LEU A 214 2.27 -8.29 -13.55
N LEU A 215 2.06 -7.83 -14.79
CA LEU A 215 0.87 -8.04 -15.59
C LEU A 215 1.29 -8.68 -16.92
N GLU A 216 1.87 -9.87 -16.80
CA GLU A 216 2.33 -10.66 -17.94
C GLU A 216 1.15 -10.97 -18.87
N SER A 217 1.30 -10.68 -20.16
CA SER A 217 0.31 -11.05 -21.17
C SER A 217 0.23 -12.58 -21.32
N SER A 218 -0.78 -13.04 -22.05
CA SER A 218 -0.84 -14.42 -22.49
C SER A 218 -0.90 -14.50 -24.01
N ASP A 219 -0.14 -15.43 -24.58
CA ASP A 219 -0.20 -15.76 -26.00
C ASP A 219 -1.43 -16.61 -26.37
N VAL A 220 -2.09 -17.17 -25.35
CA VAL A 220 -3.31 -17.97 -25.50
C VAL A 220 -4.47 -17.19 -24.91
N VAL A 221 -5.31 -16.70 -25.82
CA VAL A 221 -6.57 -16.04 -25.48
C VAL A 221 -7.75 -16.88 -25.94
N GLY A 222 -8.83 -16.83 -25.18
CA GLY A 222 -10.02 -17.60 -25.46
C GLY A 222 -11.28 -16.96 -24.90
N ASN A 223 -12.39 -17.65 -25.15
CA ASN A 223 -13.69 -17.28 -24.62
C ASN A 223 -14.08 -18.27 -23.53
N ILE A 224 -14.46 -17.76 -22.37
CA ILE A 224 -15.02 -18.58 -21.31
C ILE A 224 -16.53 -18.69 -21.52
N ARG A 225 -17.03 -19.92 -21.49
CA ARG A 225 -18.45 -20.22 -21.49
C ARG A 225 -18.88 -20.63 -20.10
N PHE A 226 -19.62 -19.75 -19.43
CA PHE A 226 -20.26 -20.08 -18.17
C PHE A 226 -21.55 -20.84 -18.43
N SER A 227 -21.70 -22.01 -17.80
CA SER A 227 -22.97 -22.76 -17.83
C SER A 227 -24.03 -22.15 -16.90
N ARG A 228 -23.59 -21.37 -15.90
CA ARG A 228 -24.43 -20.63 -14.95
C ARG A 228 -23.79 -19.28 -14.64
N PRO A 229 -24.59 -18.24 -14.31
CA PRO A 229 -24.04 -16.98 -13.82
C PRO A 229 -23.07 -17.22 -12.67
N THR A 230 -21.83 -16.75 -12.81
CA THR A 230 -20.74 -17.04 -11.87
C THR A 230 -20.06 -15.74 -11.43
N LEU A 231 -19.80 -15.61 -10.14
CA LEU A 231 -18.91 -14.60 -9.57
C LEU A 231 -17.69 -15.30 -9.00
N ARG A 232 -16.55 -15.26 -9.70
CA ARG A 232 -15.31 -15.94 -9.27
C ARG A 232 -14.22 -14.91 -9.13
N CYS A 233 -13.75 -14.65 -7.91
CA CYS A 233 -12.62 -13.76 -7.65
C CYS A 233 -12.66 -12.41 -8.43
N ARG A 234 -13.85 -11.80 -8.48
CA ARG A 234 -14.15 -10.45 -9.03
C ARG A 234 -14.21 -10.25 -10.55
N PRO A 235 -14.35 -11.29 -11.39
CA PRO A 235 -15.27 -11.14 -12.53
C PRO A 235 -16.62 -11.83 -12.34
N PHE A 236 -17.67 -11.15 -12.82
CA PHE A 236 -19.00 -11.70 -13.07
C PHE A 236 -19.07 -12.19 -14.53
N GLY A 237 -19.64 -13.36 -14.76
CA GLY A 237 -19.78 -13.89 -16.11
C GLY A 237 -21.05 -14.70 -16.33
N ILE A 238 -21.65 -14.50 -17.50
CA ILE A 238 -22.67 -15.39 -18.09
C ILE A 238 -22.16 -15.88 -19.45
N ASN A 239 -22.87 -16.81 -20.07
CA ASN A 239 -22.45 -17.33 -21.37
C ASN A 239 -22.36 -16.22 -22.43
N GLY A 240 -21.15 -15.87 -22.86
CA GLY A 240 -20.90 -14.84 -23.87
C GLY A 240 -20.81 -13.41 -23.34
N PHE A 241 -20.78 -13.20 -22.02
CA PHE A 241 -20.57 -11.87 -21.41
C PHE A 241 -19.74 -11.96 -20.13
N ASN A 242 -18.69 -11.13 -20.06
CA ASN A 242 -17.76 -11.02 -18.95
C ASN A 242 -17.68 -9.58 -18.43
N MET A 243 -17.84 -9.41 -17.12
CA MET A 243 -17.76 -8.12 -16.46
C MET A 243 -16.78 -8.17 -15.30
N LEU A 244 -15.81 -7.27 -15.29
CA LEU A 244 -14.90 -7.08 -14.14
C LEU A 244 -15.54 -6.12 -13.13
N LEU A 245 -15.52 -6.49 -11.85
CA LEU A 245 -16.02 -5.67 -10.74
C LEU A 245 -14.86 -5.24 -9.84
N ASP A 246 -14.45 -3.98 -9.94
CA ASP A 246 -13.29 -3.40 -9.24
C ASP A 246 -11.95 -4.12 -9.53
N GLY A 247 -10.84 -3.46 -9.24
CA GLY A 247 -9.49 -3.93 -9.53
C GLY A 247 -8.65 -4.37 -8.32
N GLY A 248 -9.11 -4.09 -7.11
CA GLY A 248 -8.38 -4.43 -5.89
C GLY A 248 -7.23 -3.46 -5.56
N TYR A 249 -6.64 -3.63 -4.38
CA TYR A 249 -5.66 -2.71 -3.81
C TYR A 249 -4.31 -2.75 -4.53
N SER A 250 -3.83 -3.96 -4.84
CA SER A 250 -2.44 -4.16 -5.25
C SER A 250 -2.15 -3.68 -6.68
N ARG A 251 -0.91 -3.24 -6.90
CA ARG A 251 -0.39 -2.94 -8.24
C ARG A 251 -0.35 -4.19 -9.13
N LYS A 252 -0.08 -5.36 -8.55
CA LYS A 252 -0.38 -6.64 -9.21
C LYS A 252 -1.87 -6.89 -9.08
N ALA A 253 -2.62 -6.52 -10.11
CA ALA A 253 -4.06 -6.69 -10.14
C ALA A 253 -4.44 -8.16 -9.91
N CYS A 254 -5.22 -8.45 -8.86
CA CYS A 254 -5.49 -9.81 -8.41
C CYS A 254 -6.28 -10.67 -9.41
N PHE A 255 -7.01 -10.02 -10.32
CA PHE A 255 -7.79 -10.66 -11.37
C PHE A 255 -6.98 -10.91 -12.65
N TRP A 256 -5.78 -10.34 -12.77
CA TRP A 256 -5.00 -10.35 -14.01
C TRP A 256 -4.67 -11.75 -14.50
N ASP A 257 -4.17 -12.60 -13.60
CA ASP A 257 -3.76 -13.98 -13.90
C ASP A 257 -4.92 -14.79 -14.54
N PHE A 258 -6.16 -14.42 -14.25
CA PHE A 258 -7.35 -14.98 -14.87
C PHE A 258 -7.74 -14.26 -16.16
N VAL A 259 -7.93 -12.94 -16.12
CA VAL A 259 -8.51 -12.20 -17.26
C VAL A 259 -7.57 -12.07 -18.45
N ARG A 260 -6.25 -12.22 -18.27
CA ARG A 260 -5.26 -12.17 -19.36
C ARG A 260 -5.45 -13.26 -20.42
N HIS A 261 -6.20 -14.31 -20.10
CA HIS A 261 -6.56 -15.40 -21.00
C HIS A 261 -7.89 -15.16 -21.71
N LEU A 262 -8.58 -14.05 -21.42
CA LEU A 262 -9.79 -13.65 -22.12
C LEU A 262 -9.42 -12.84 -23.37
N ASP A 263 -10.16 -13.09 -24.45
CA ASP A 263 -10.12 -12.22 -25.63
C ASP A 263 -10.67 -10.81 -25.29
N ARG A 264 -11.73 -10.75 -24.47
CA ARG A 264 -12.31 -9.47 -24.06
C ARG A 264 -12.98 -9.51 -22.69
N LEU A 265 -13.01 -8.35 -22.05
CA LEU A 265 -13.94 -7.98 -20.99
C LEU A 265 -15.01 -7.11 -21.63
N ASP A 266 -16.25 -7.60 -21.66
CA ASP A 266 -17.38 -6.86 -22.23
C ASP A 266 -17.64 -5.57 -21.43
N ALA A 267 -17.49 -5.65 -20.11
CA ALA A 267 -17.63 -4.50 -19.22
C ALA A 267 -16.61 -4.50 -18.08
N VAL A 268 -16.26 -3.32 -17.60
CA VAL A 268 -15.55 -3.09 -16.34
C VAL A 268 -16.35 -2.08 -15.53
N LEU A 269 -16.69 -2.41 -14.28
CA LEU A 269 -17.33 -1.48 -13.35
C LEU A 269 -16.36 -1.16 -12.22
N MET A 270 -15.99 0.11 -12.13
CA MET A 270 -15.29 0.66 -10.99
C MET A 270 -16.30 1.35 -10.07
N THR A 271 -16.66 0.67 -8.99
CA THR A 271 -17.77 1.10 -8.11
C THR A 271 -17.43 2.38 -7.35
N ARG A 272 -16.18 2.49 -6.87
CA ARG A 272 -15.70 3.58 -6.02
C ARG A 272 -14.22 3.85 -6.25
N LEU A 273 -13.83 5.12 -6.20
CA LEU A 273 -12.42 5.52 -6.12
C LEU A 273 -11.95 5.50 -4.67
N ASN A 274 -11.08 4.56 -4.32
CA ASN A 274 -10.46 4.46 -3.01
C ASN A 274 -9.17 3.62 -3.08
N ASN A 275 -8.45 3.56 -1.96
CA ASN A 275 -7.20 2.81 -1.85
C ASN A 275 -7.38 1.33 -2.19
N SER A 276 -8.53 0.74 -1.86
CA SER A 276 -8.80 -0.71 -2.04
C SER A 276 -9.06 -1.15 -3.49
N ASN A 277 -9.12 -0.22 -4.44
CA ASN A 277 -9.52 -0.47 -5.81
C ASN A 277 -8.59 0.19 -6.85
N VAL A 278 -8.11 1.39 -6.52
CA VAL A 278 -7.41 2.25 -7.46
C VAL A 278 -6.14 1.60 -8.03
N GLY A 279 -5.41 0.85 -7.21
CA GLY A 279 -4.12 0.26 -7.60
C GLY A 279 -4.26 -0.73 -8.75
N GLY A 280 -5.20 -1.68 -8.68
CA GLY A 280 -5.36 -2.70 -9.71
C GLY A 280 -5.90 -2.14 -11.03
N ILE A 281 -6.92 -1.28 -10.99
CA ILE A 281 -7.46 -0.63 -12.19
C ILE A 281 -6.42 0.28 -12.85
N SER A 282 -5.77 1.16 -12.06
CA SER A 282 -4.75 2.07 -12.57
C SER A 282 -3.60 1.30 -13.24
N SER A 283 -3.14 0.21 -12.63
CA SER A 283 -2.05 -0.62 -13.17
C SER A 283 -2.41 -1.28 -14.49
N VAL A 284 -3.62 -1.85 -14.62
CA VAL A 284 -4.08 -2.47 -15.86
C VAL A 284 -4.25 -1.45 -16.98
N LEU A 285 -4.81 -0.26 -16.68
CA LEU A 285 -4.95 0.79 -17.68
C LEU A 285 -3.60 1.35 -18.14
N ARG A 286 -2.65 1.56 -17.21
CA ARG A 286 -1.26 1.94 -17.53
C ARG A 286 -0.58 0.87 -18.41
N ARG A 287 -0.73 -0.42 -18.07
CA ARG A 287 -0.19 -1.54 -18.84
C ARG A 287 -0.75 -1.60 -20.27
N LYS A 288 -2.05 -1.36 -20.44
CA LYS A 288 -2.72 -1.33 -21.75
C LYS A 288 -2.36 -0.12 -22.58
N LYS A 289 -2.05 1.00 -21.93
CA LYS A 289 -1.51 2.20 -22.59
C LYS A 289 -0.08 1.97 -23.09
N GLN A 290 0.71 1.18 -22.36
CA GLN A 290 2.09 0.83 -22.76
C GLN A 290 2.10 -0.13 -23.95
N ASP A 291 1.36 -1.25 -23.86
CA ASP A 291 1.20 -2.19 -24.98
C ASP A 291 -0.26 -2.61 -25.16
N ALA A 292 -0.63 -2.88 -26.41
CA ALA A 292 -1.93 -3.42 -26.78
C ALA A 292 -2.04 -4.91 -26.39
N VAL A 293 -2.22 -5.19 -25.11
CA VAL A 293 -2.40 -6.55 -24.56
C VAL A 293 -3.88 -6.90 -24.38
N TYR A 294 -4.19 -8.20 -24.48
CA TYR A 294 -5.50 -8.74 -24.10
C TYR A 294 -5.74 -8.67 -22.58
N PRO A 295 -7.00 -8.71 -22.12
CA PRO A 295 -8.24 -8.68 -22.91
C PRO A 295 -8.57 -7.29 -23.46
N GLN A 296 -9.28 -7.18 -24.58
CA GLN A 296 -9.89 -5.90 -24.99
C GLN A 296 -10.98 -5.49 -23.98
N ILE A 297 -11.20 -4.18 -23.81
CA ILE A 297 -12.26 -3.67 -22.92
C ILE A 297 -13.36 -3.08 -23.79
N GLY A 298 -14.60 -3.57 -23.64
CA GLY A 298 -15.76 -3.03 -24.36
C GLY A 298 -16.29 -1.76 -23.70
N HIS A 299 -16.84 -1.89 -22.50
CA HIS A 299 -17.43 -0.78 -21.74
C HIS A 299 -16.73 -0.55 -20.41
N PHE A 300 -16.63 0.70 -19.99
CA PHE A 300 -16.12 1.08 -18.69
C PHE A 300 -17.14 1.94 -17.96
N PHE A 301 -17.52 1.52 -16.76
CA PHE A 301 -18.49 2.20 -15.90
C PHE A 301 -17.79 2.78 -14.69
N CYS A 302 -17.88 4.09 -14.49
CA CYS A 302 -17.43 4.77 -13.28
C CYS A 302 -18.06 6.16 -13.14
N ASN A 303 -18.19 6.63 -11.90
CA ASN A 303 -18.75 7.95 -11.60
C ASN A 303 -17.68 9.04 -11.44
N ILE A 304 -16.45 8.77 -11.88
CA ILE A 304 -15.37 9.75 -11.88
C ILE A 304 -15.50 10.59 -13.15
N GLN A 305 -15.54 11.91 -13.00
CA GLN A 305 -15.62 12.82 -14.14
C GLN A 305 -14.24 13.40 -14.46
N GLU A 306 -14.01 13.71 -15.73
CA GLU A 306 -12.88 14.55 -16.11
C GLU A 306 -12.97 15.90 -15.39
N ARG A 307 -11.87 16.32 -14.76
CA ARG A 307 -11.75 17.68 -14.23
C ARG A 307 -10.93 18.51 -15.21
N LYS A 308 -11.22 19.81 -15.30
CA LYS A 308 -10.30 20.74 -15.96
C LYS A 308 -9.00 20.76 -15.16
N ALA A 309 -7.88 20.47 -15.81
CA ALA A 309 -6.58 20.57 -15.16
C ALA A 309 -6.38 22.00 -14.66
N ILE A 310 -6.21 22.16 -13.35
CA ILE A 310 -5.70 23.41 -12.79
C ILE A 310 -4.21 23.38 -13.13
N LEU A 311 -3.84 24.03 -14.23
CA LEU A 311 -2.44 24.20 -14.61
C LEU A 311 -1.80 25.06 -13.52
N SER A 312 -1.05 24.43 -12.60
CA SER A 312 -0.19 25.18 -11.69
C SER A 312 0.90 25.87 -12.53
N PRO A 313 1.06 27.20 -12.46
CA PRO A 313 2.06 27.93 -13.24
C PRO A 313 3.50 27.44 -13.01
N ASP A 314 3.78 26.88 -11.82
CA ASP A 314 5.11 26.42 -11.41
C ASP A 314 5.37 24.92 -11.71
N GLY A 315 4.35 24.21 -12.21
CA GLY A 315 4.38 22.76 -12.41
C GLY A 315 4.39 21.96 -11.09
N ASP A 316 4.27 20.64 -11.21
CA ASP A 316 4.25 19.68 -10.08
C ASP A 316 5.68 19.40 -9.53
N LYS A 317 6.62 20.34 -9.70
CA LYS A 317 8.06 20.12 -9.46
C LYS A 317 8.43 19.85 -8.01
N ASP A 318 7.62 20.33 -7.06
CA ASP A 318 7.84 20.19 -5.61
C ASP A 318 7.01 19.06 -4.98
N LYS A 319 6.30 18.27 -5.79
CA LYS A 319 5.42 17.22 -5.28
C LYS A 319 6.25 15.99 -4.91
N ASP A 320 6.11 15.53 -3.67
CA ASP A 320 6.73 14.28 -3.23
C ASP A 320 6.15 13.12 -4.06
N PRO A 321 6.96 12.46 -4.91
CA PRO A 321 6.48 11.43 -5.83
C PRO A 321 6.11 10.11 -5.12
N LEU A 322 6.40 9.98 -3.84
CA LEU A 322 5.96 8.86 -3.01
C LEU A 322 4.56 9.09 -2.41
N LEU A 323 3.96 10.27 -2.62
CA LEU A 323 2.59 10.52 -2.20
C LEU A 323 1.58 9.99 -3.22
N ILE A 324 0.76 9.04 -2.77
CA ILE A 324 -0.38 8.55 -3.53
C ILE A 324 -1.56 9.47 -3.27
N ASN A 325 -2.00 10.17 -4.31
CA ASN A 325 -3.16 11.04 -4.28
C ASN A 325 -4.30 10.46 -5.10
N LEU A 326 -5.43 10.16 -4.46
CA LEU A 326 -6.59 9.56 -5.13
C LEU A 326 -7.23 10.49 -6.17
N LEU A 327 -7.16 11.82 -5.99
CA LEU A 327 -7.63 12.76 -7.01
C LEU A 327 -6.83 12.62 -8.30
N ASP A 328 -5.51 12.51 -8.16
CA ASP A 328 -4.60 12.43 -9.30
C ASP A 328 -4.67 11.06 -9.97
N GLU A 329 -4.71 9.99 -9.19
CA GLU A 329 -4.95 8.63 -9.71
C GLU A 329 -6.30 8.54 -10.45
N GLY A 330 -7.35 9.17 -9.92
CA GLY A 330 -8.65 9.21 -10.60
C GLY A 330 -8.60 9.95 -11.94
N GLN A 331 -7.91 11.09 -12.02
CA GLN A 331 -7.70 11.78 -13.30
C GLN A 331 -6.84 10.97 -14.26
N GLU A 332 -5.82 10.29 -13.76
CA GLU A 332 -4.97 9.45 -14.59
C GLU A 332 -5.75 8.27 -15.16
N ILE A 333 -6.65 7.67 -14.39
CA ILE A 333 -7.59 6.65 -14.89
C ILE A 333 -8.40 7.21 -16.06
N ILE A 334 -9.00 8.40 -15.93
CA ILE A 334 -9.78 9.03 -17.01
C ILE A 334 -8.91 9.32 -18.25
N SER A 335 -7.69 9.82 -18.05
CA SER A 335 -6.73 10.09 -19.11
C SER A 335 -6.32 8.80 -19.86
N ASN A 336 -6.03 7.74 -19.12
CA ASN A 336 -5.67 6.44 -19.69
C ASN A 336 -6.84 5.80 -20.43
N LEU A 337 -8.08 5.92 -19.92
CA LEU A 337 -9.28 5.48 -20.64
C LEU A 337 -9.43 6.21 -21.99
N ARG A 338 -9.25 7.53 -22.03
CA ARG A 338 -9.28 8.29 -23.28
C ARG A 338 -8.21 7.82 -24.27
N HIS A 339 -6.99 7.56 -23.79
CA HIS A 339 -5.91 7.06 -24.64
C HIS A 339 -6.25 5.69 -25.25
N LEU A 340 -7.03 4.88 -24.55
CA LEU A 340 -7.54 3.60 -25.02
C LEU A 340 -8.85 3.72 -25.85
N ASN A 341 -9.28 4.93 -26.19
CA ASN A 341 -10.57 5.23 -26.84
C ASN A 341 -11.79 4.72 -26.07
N LEU A 342 -11.71 4.71 -24.74
CA LEU A 342 -12.81 4.35 -23.85
C LEU A 342 -13.38 5.61 -23.18
N HIS A 343 -14.70 5.73 -23.22
CA HIS A 343 -15.43 6.78 -22.52
C HIS A 343 -16.14 6.18 -21.28
N PRO A 344 -15.77 6.62 -20.06
CA PRO A 344 -16.41 6.11 -18.85
C PRO A 344 -17.88 6.51 -18.82
N GLN A 345 -18.75 5.54 -18.57
CA GLN A 345 -20.19 5.71 -18.44
C GLN A 345 -20.57 5.85 -16.97
N VAL A 346 -21.30 6.91 -16.64
CA VAL A 346 -21.76 7.15 -15.27
C VAL A 346 -22.94 6.23 -14.93
N CYS A 347 -22.94 5.72 -13.71
CA CYS A 347 -23.99 4.90 -13.14
C CYS A 347 -24.67 5.68 -12.01
N TYR A 348 -25.79 6.31 -12.33
CA TYR A 348 -26.72 6.88 -11.35
C TYR A 348 -28.02 6.09 -11.36
N ARG A 349 -28.73 6.09 -10.22
CA ARG A 349 -30.07 5.50 -10.13
C ARG A 349 -30.99 6.16 -11.16
N ASP A 350 -31.64 5.32 -11.94
CA ASP A 350 -32.63 5.70 -12.96
C ASP A 350 -33.79 4.67 -12.94
N SER A 351 -34.94 5.02 -13.52
CA SER A 351 -36.07 4.09 -13.67
C SER A 351 -35.79 3.02 -14.71
N GLU A 352 -35.02 3.36 -15.75
CA GLU A 352 -34.63 2.43 -16.81
C GLU A 352 -33.28 1.76 -16.48
N PRO A 353 -33.16 0.43 -16.65
CA PRO A 353 -31.90 -0.24 -16.42
C PRO A 353 -30.91 -0.02 -17.58
N ILE A 354 -29.62 -0.23 -17.29
CA ILE A 354 -28.58 -0.23 -18.31
C ILE A 354 -28.52 -1.63 -18.95
N ASN A 355 -28.85 -1.74 -20.23
CA ASN A 355 -28.70 -2.99 -20.96
C ASN A 355 -27.21 -3.30 -21.18
N LEU A 356 -26.73 -4.39 -20.57
CA LEU A 356 -25.32 -4.82 -20.66
C LEU A 356 -25.10 -5.81 -21.79
N TYR A 357 -26.10 -6.66 -22.06
CA TYR A 357 -26.00 -7.72 -23.05
C TYR A 357 -27.38 -8.10 -23.56
N HIS A 358 -27.47 -8.42 -24.84
CA HIS A 358 -28.66 -9.01 -25.43
C HIS A 358 -28.24 -10.18 -26.31
N LYS A 359 -28.90 -11.32 -26.12
CA LYS A 359 -28.71 -12.49 -26.98
C LYS A 359 -30.06 -12.96 -27.48
N VAL A 360 -30.20 -12.96 -28.80
CA VAL A 360 -31.43 -13.41 -29.49
C VAL A 360 -31.80 -14.82 -29.03
N GLY A 361 -33.07 -14.99 -28.65
CA GLY A 361 -33.62 -16.25 -28.12
C GLY A 361 -33.19 -16.63 -26.70
N HIS A 362 -32.35 -15.82 -26.03
CA HIS A 362 -31.86 -16.09 -24.66
C HIS A 362 -32.15 -14.94 -23.67
N GLY A 363 -32.51 -13.75 -24.16
CA GLY A 363 -32.95 -12.61 -23.35
C GLY A 363 -31.90 -11.49 -23.24
N THR A 364 -32.13 -10.60 -22.28
CA THR A 364 -31.26 -9.46 -21.95
C THR A 364 -30.63 -9.64 -20.56
N LEU A 365 -29.43 -9.08 -20.40
CA LEU A 365 -28.83 -8.82 -19.11
C LEU A 365 -28.90 -7.31 -18.88
N ASP A 366 -29.64 -6.93 -17.85
CA ASP A 366 -29.90 -5.54 -17.50
C ASP A 366 -29.33 -5.24 -16.10
N MET A 367 -28.66 -4.09 -15.97
CA MET A 367 -28.08 -3.62 -14.72
C MET A 367 -28.92 -2.49 -14.12
N TYR A 368 -29.47 -2.74 -12.94
CA TYR A 368 -30.22 -1.75 -12.17
C TYR A 368 -29.28 -1.04 -11.19
N VAL A 369 -29.09 0.26 -11.39
CA VAL A 369 -28.28 1.07 -10.48
C VAL A 369 -29.12 1.47 -9.27
N LEU A 370 -28.82 0.90 -8.11
CA LEU A 370 -29.57 1.20 -6.89
C LEU A 370 -29.11 2.49 -6.21
N SER A 371 -27.87 2.94 -6.41
CA SER A 371 -27.28 4.10 -5.75
C SER A 371 -25.97 4.49 -6.46
N PRO A 372 -25.57 5.78 -6.47
CA PRO A 372 -26.28 6.94 -5.92
C PRO A 372 -27.34 7.51 -6.88
N ALA A 373 -28.29 8.30 -6.36
CA ALA A 373 -29.20 9.08 -7.19
C ALA A 373 -28.48 10.31 -7.74
N LYS A 374 -28.72 10.68 -9.00
CA LYS A 374 -28.00 11.75 -9.70
C LYS A 374 -28.02 13.09 -8.95
N ASP A 375 -29.16 13.46 -8.38
CA ASP A 375 -29.37 14.75 -7.72
C ASP A 375 -29.19 14.69 -6.19
N SER A 376 -28.69 13.56 -5.68
CA SER A 376 -28.46 13.39 -4.25
C SER A 376 -27.46 14.42 -3.72
N LYS A 377 -27.60 14.76 -2.44
CA LYS A 377 -26.71 15.71 -1.78
C LYS A 377 -25.26 15.22 -1.84
N GLU A 378 -25.04 13.92 -1.65
CA GLU A 378 -23.74 13.27 -1.67
C GLU A 378 -23.06 13.39 -3.04
N VAL A 379 -23.81 13.20 -4.15
CA VAL A 379 -23.26 13.37 -5.50
C VAL A 379 -22.90 14.82 -5.78
N ARG A 380 -23.77 15.77 -5.40
CA ARG A 380 -23.50 17.20 -5.58
C ARG A 380 -22.27 17.65 -4.80
N GLU A 381 -22.15 17.24 -3.54
CA GLU A 381 -20.98 17.54 -2.70
C GLU A 381 -19.71 16.89 -3.24
N PHE A 382 -19.78 15.62 -3.67
CA PHE A 382 -18.63 14.95 -4.29
C PHE A 382 -18.15 15.69 -5.53
N LEU A 383 -19.05 16.01 -6.47
CA LEU A 383 -18.70 16.69 -7.72
C LEU A 383 -18.17 18.10 -7.48
N GLN A 384 -18.74 18.83 -6.52
CA GLN A 384 -18.24 20.15 -6.13
C GLN A 384 -16.79 20.06 -5.63
N ARG A 385 -16.52 19.17 -4.67
CA ARG A 385 -15.19 19.00 -4.07
C ARG A 385 -14.18 18.42 -5.06
N TRP A 386 -14.61 17.51 -5.93
CA TRP A 386 -13.82 16.94 -7.02
C TRP A 386 -13.34 18.02 -7.99
N ASN A 387 -14.25 18.88 -8.44
CA ASN A 387 -13.94 19.99 -9.35
C ASN A 387 -13.08 21.07 -8.69
N GLN A 388 -13.17 21.23 -7.36
CA GLN A 388 -12.33 22.13 -6.57
C GLN A 388 -10.95 21.54 -6.23
N SER A 389 -10.67 20.28 -6.61
CA SER A 389 -9.45 19.55 -6.21
C SER A 389 -9.24 19.54 -4.69
N ASP A 390 -10.33 19.37 -3.93
CA ASP A 390 -10.26 19.31 -2.47
C ASP A 390 -9.52 18.05 -2.03
N GLN A 391 -8.29 18.24 -1.53
CA GLN A 391 -7.40 17.19 -1.03
C GLN A 391 -8.02 16.35 0.09
N LYS A 392 -9.02 16.88 0.79
CA LYS A 392 -9.74 16.18 1.86
C LYS A 392 -10.95 15.39 1.36
N LEU A 393 -11.20 15.32 0.04
CA LEU A 393 -12.38 14.64 -0.53
C LEU A 393 -12.50 13.19 -0.04
N PHE A 394 -11.37 12.49 0.01
CA PHE A 394 -11.29 11.09 0.43
C PHE A 394 -10.88 10.93 1.89
N ALA A 395 -10.81 12.02 2.67
CA ALA A 395 -10.53 11.90 4.10
C ALA A 395 -11.72 11.20 4.76
N SER A 396 -11.43 10.21 5.61
CA SER A 396 -12.48 9.45 6.29
C SER A 396 -13.33 10.41 7.12
N SER A 397 -14.54 10.72 6.62
CA SER A 397 -15.57 11.29 7.48
C SER A 397 -16.01 10.16 8.39
N LYS A 398 -16.13 10.42 9.70
CA LYS A 398 -16.62 9.48 10.72
C LYS A 398 -18.06 8.93 10.46
N SER A 399 -18.62 9.11 9.27
CA SER A 399 -20.04 8.88 8.96
C SER A 399 -20.33 7.85 7.87
N SER A 400 -19.33 7.29 7.17
CA SER A 400 -19.61 6.25 6.19
C SER A 400 -19.78 4.90 6.90
N ARG A 401 -21.03 4.52 7.20
CA ARG A 401 -21.38 3.11 7.42
C ARG A 401 -20.85 2.35 6.21
N GLU A 402 -19.77 1.61 6.37
CA GLU A 402 -19.31 0.67 5.36
C GLU A 402 -20.48 -0.25 5.03
N PHE A 403 -21.00 -0.15 3.81
CA PHE A 403 -21.98 -1.11 3.33
C PHE A 403 -21.23 -2.41 3.07
N THR A 404 -21.21 -3.27 4.09
CA THR A 404 -20.76 -4.65 3.96
C THR A 404 -21.84 -5.40 3.21
N PHE A 405 -21.51 -5.96 2.04
CA PHE A 405 -22.39 -6.93 1.40
C PHE A 405 -22.67 -8.04 2.41
N PRO A 406 -23.94 -8.42 2.65
CA PRO A 406 -24.22 -9.61 3.43
C PRO A 406 -23.67 -10.80 2.64
N TYR A 407 -22.56 -11.36 3.11
CA TYR A 407 -22.13 -12.70 2.73
C TYR A 407 -23.22 -13.66 3.20
N ARG A 408 -24.12 -14.03 2.31
CA ARG A 408 -24.90 -15.27 2.49
C ARG A 408 -24.04 -16.38 1.93
N THR A 409 -23.40 -17.12 2.85
CA THR A 409 -22.83 -18.46 2.63
C THR A 409 -23.84 -19.39 1.98
#